data_AF-A0AAV3M740-F1
#
_entry.id   AF-A0AAV3M740-F1
#
_cell.length_a   1.000
_cell.length_b   1.000
_cell.length_c   1.000
_cell.angle_alpha   90.00
_cell.angle_beta   90.00
_cell.angle_gamma   90.00
#
_symmetry.space_group_name_H-M   'P 1'
#
loop_
_entity.id
_entity.type
_entity.pdbx_description
1 polymer ?
#
loop_
_entity_poly.entity_id
_entity_poly.type
_entity_poly.pdbx_seq_one_letter_code
_entity_poly.pdbx_strand_id
1 'polypeptide(L)'
;MMKWTICSLTLGLWVSFPMVAAEVSTSTQTHTYVYEPIVGWHWYNEPQPEDEDEEPPPEQIPVASLSPTLQKKVMQALAQEALDTAIMQPSAENAAKYMALQRFWLDQSGLFERSVKKALLQTPFLDYNLEHSHYNSTVPLQLSQLQGKEQAAITQLSA
;
A
#
# COMPACT_ATOMS: atom_id res chain seq x y z
N MET A 1 8.80 -7.88 39.27
CA MET A 1 8.32 -7.98 40.66
C MET A 1 8.91 -6.82 41.45
N MET A 2 8.15 -5.73 41.61
CA MET A 2 8.51 -4.61 42.47
C MET A 2 7.34 -4.37 43.42
N LYS A 3 7.57 -4.73 44.68
CA LYS A 3 6.65 -4.56 45.81
C LYS A 3 7.03 -3.25 46.47
N TRP A 4 6.10 -2.32 46.66
CA TRP A 4 6.25 -1.18 47.57
C TRP A 4 4.87 -0.75 48.07
N THR A 5 4.55 -1.09 49.31
CA THR A 5 3.40 -0.56 50.05
C THR A 5 3.66 -0.80 51.53
N ILE A 6 4.06 0.23 52.29
CA ILE A 6 3.84 0.33 53.73
C ILE A 6 3.72 1.82 54.11
N CYS A 7 2.77 2.08 55.04
CA CYS A 7 2.65 3.23 55.95
C CYS A 7 2.22 4.59 55.36
N SER A 8 1.39 5.40 56.00
CA SER A 8 0.79 5.32 57.34
C SER A 8 -0.41 6.28 57.41
N LEU A 9 -1.40 5.84 58.18
CA LEU A 9 -2.41 6.58 58.93
C LEU A 9 -2.01 8.04 59.28
N THR A 10 -2.85 9.01 58.95
CA THR A 10 -3.04 10.23 59.75
C THR A 10 -4.52 10.60 59.86
N LEU A 11 -4.86 11.04 61.06
CA LEU A 11 -6.15 11.14 61.68
C LEU A 11 -6.60 12.61 61.66
N GLY A 12 -7.85 12.86 61.27
CA GLY A 12 -8.70 13.94 61.78
C GLY A 12 -8.38 15.39 61.38
N LEU A 13 -9.37 16.08 60.81
CA LEU A 13 -10.02 17.24 61.44
C LEU A 13 -11.26 17.63 60.62
N TRP A 14 -12.44 17.49 61.21
CA TRP A 14 -13.67 18.11 60.72
C TRP A 14 -13.56 19.62 60.96
N VAL A 15 -13.52 20.41 59.88
CA VAL A 15 -13.69 21.86 59.95
C VAL A 15 -15.00 22.20 59.25
N SER A 16 -16.01 22.50 60.07
CA SER A 16 -17.26 23.13 59.64
C SER A 16 -16.94 24.51 59.05
N PHE A 17 -17.16 24.68 57.75
CA PHE A 17 -17.09 25.98 57.11
C PHE A 17 -18.46 26.67 57.18
N PRO A 18 -18.57 27.90 57.73
CA PRO A 18 -19.81 28.66 57.68
C PRO A 18 -20.05 29.18 56.26
N MET A 19 -21.30 29.03 55.82
CA MET A 19 -21.85 29.58 54.60
C MET A 19 -21.83 31.11 54.66
N VAL A 20 -20.99 31.74 53.85
CA VAL A 20 -21.04 33.18 53.54
C VAL A 20 -21.87 33.33 52.28
N ALA A 21 -23.00 34.03 52.41
CA ALA A 21 -23.89 34.39 51.32
C ALA A 21 -23.53 35.77 50.75
N ALA A 22 -23.71 35.89 49.44
CA ALA A 22 -23.77 37.10 48.61
C ALA A 22 -22.43 37.84 48.44
N GLU A 23 -22.09 38.41 47.27
CA GLU A 23 -22.94 39.17 46.37
C GLU A 23 -22.46 39.00 44.91
N VAL A 24 -23.26 38.37 44.04
CA VAL A 24 -23.06 38.45 42.59
C VAL A 24 -23.59 39.81 42.15
N SER A 25 -22.67 40.71 41.80
CA SER A 25 -22.99 41.93 41.07
C SER A 25 -23.51 41.55 39.68
N THR A 26 -24.82 41.45 39.52
CA THR A 26 -25.44 41.41 38.20
C THR A 26 -25.46 42.83 37.66
N SER A 27 -24.47 43.19 36.85
CA SER A 27 -24.62 44.36 35.98
C SER A 27 -25.69 44.01 34.95
N THR A 28 -26.90 44.54 35.11
CA THR A 28 -27.98 44.38 34.13
C THR A 28 -27.59 45.14 32.86
N GLN A 29 -26.85 44.49 31.96
CA GLN A 29 -26.68 44.98 30.61
C GLN A 29 -28.06 44.92 29.93
N THR A 30 -28.53 46.06 29.46
CA THR A 30 -29.79 46.16 28.72
C THR A 30 -29.55 45.64 27.30
N HIS A 31 -29.75 44.33 27.11
CA HIS A 31 -29.68 43.69 25.80
C HIS A 31 -30.85 44.20 24.93
N THR A 32 -30.55 45.04 23.95
CA THR A 32 -31.52 45.47 22.94
C THR A 32 -31.51 44.51 21.74
N TYR A 33 -32.64 44.40 21.04
CA TYR A 33 -32.85 43.56 19.83
C TYR A 33 -31.74 43.66 18.76
N VAL A 34 -31.00 44.77 18.76
CA VAL A 34 -29.88 45.02 17.84
C VAL A 34 -28.74 44.02 18.03
N TYR A 35 -28.52 43.52 19.25
CA TYR A 35 -27.41 42.60 19.56
C TYR A 35 -27.83 41.13 19.55
N GLU A 36 -29.11 40.85 19.81
CA GLU A 36 -29.65 39.49 19.80
C GLU A 36 -31.05 39.52 19.17
N PRO A 37 -31.23 38.97 17.95
CA PRO A 37 -32.53 38.96 17.31
C PRO A 37 -33.49 38.10 18.14
N ILE A 38 -34.78 38.48 18.20
CA ILE A 38 -35.79 37.63 18.86
C ILE A 38 -35.85 36.30 18.13
N VAL A 39 -35.30 35.31 18.78
CA VAL A 39 -35.42 33.90 18.44
C VAL A 39 -36.84 33.43 18.74
N GLY A 40 -37.45 32.71 17.79
CA GLY A 40 -38.81 32.18 17.91
C GLY A 40 -38.92 31.04 18.94
N TRP A 41 -39.92 30.16 18.77
CA TRP A 41 -40.13 29.01 19.65
C TRP A 41 -38.85 28.20 19.84
N HIS A 42 -38.52 27.90 21.10
CA HIS A 42 -37.25 27.32 21.54
C HIS A 42 -36.87 26.01 20.83
N TRP A 43 -37.85 25.29 20.26
CA TRP A 43 -37.67 24.06 19.50
C TRP A 43 -36.89 24.22 18.18
N TYR A 44 -36.63 25.45 17.72
CA TYR A 44 -35.90 25.69 16.47
C TYR A 44 -34.48 26.26 16.68
N ASN A 45 -34.04 26.47 17.92
CA ASN A 45 -32.72 27.03 18.26
C ASN A 45 -31.92 26.10 19.18
N GLU A 46 -31.96 24.80 18.91
CA GLU A 46 -30.99 23.91 19.54
C GLU A 46 -29.58 24.33 19.06
N PRO A 47 -28.63 24.57 19.97
CA PRO A 47 -27.26 24.84 19.57
C PRO A 47 -26.77 23.62 18.78
N GLN A 48 -26.44 23.82 17.50
CA GLN A 48 -25.84 22.75 16.73
C GLN A 48 -24.53 22.37 17.40
N PRO A 49 -24.25 21.07 17.61
CA PRO A 49 -22.93 20.67 18.03
C PRO A 49 -21.94 21.27 17.03
N GLU A 50 -20.89 21.93 17.53
CA GLU A 50 -19.77 22.28 16.69
C GLU A 50 -19.27 20.96 16.11
N ASP A 51 -19.38 20.80 14.79
CA ASP A 51 -18.76 19.67 14.10
C ASP A 51 -17.28 19.76 14.44
N GLU A 52 -16.79 18.88 15.33
CA GLU A 52 -15.37 18.66 15.52
C GLU A 52 -14.85 18.35 14.11
N ASP A 53 -14.01 19.23 13.54
CA ASP A 53 -13.43 19.04 12.21
C ASP A 53 -12.73 17.67 12.16
N GLU A 54 -13.46 16.64 11.69
CA GLU A 54 -12.89 15.34 11.41
C GLU A 54 -11.82 15.58 10.34
N GLU A 55 -10.55 15.44 10.71
CA GLU A 55 -9.45 15.54 9.75
C GLU A 55 -9.78 14.65 8.53
N PRO A 56 -9.71 15.19 7.30
CA PRO A 56 -10.09 14.44 6.12
C PRO A 56 -9.28 13.14 6.08
N PRO A 57 -9.91 11.99 5.76
CA PRO A 57 -9.21 10.71 5.70
C PRO A 57 -7.95 10.85 4.84
N PRO A 58 -6.81 10.28 5.25
CA PRO A 58 -5.58 10.42 4.51
C PRO A 58 -5.78 9.95 3.06
N GLU A 59 -5.39 10.78 2.10
CA GLU A 59 -5.52 10.48 0.68
C GLU A 59 -4.78 9.17 0.36
N GLN A 60 -5.53 8.10 0.08
CA GLN A 60 -4.95 6.82 -0.30
C GLN A 60 -4.55 6.87 -1.78
N ILE A 61 -3.26 7.07 -2.05
CA ILE A 61 -2.74 7.03 -3.41
C ILE A 61 -2.82 5.58 -3.93
N PRO A 62 -3.54 5.31 -5.05
CA PRO A 62 -3.61 3.97 -5.60
C PRO A 62 -2.23 3.47 -6.03
N VAL A 63 -1.87 2.23 -5.70
CA VAL A 63 -0.57 1.63 -6.11
C VAL A 63 -0.37 1.58 -7.63
N ALA A 64 -1.46 1.70 -8.39
CA ALA A 64 -1.47 1.76 -9.85
C ALA A 64 -0.94 3.08 -10.43
N SER A 65 -0.97 4.19 -9.69
CA SER A 65 -0.48 5.49 -10.15
C SER A 65 1.04 5.67 -9.97
N LEU A 66 1.69 4.73 -9.28
CA LEU A 66 3.11 4.77 -8.96
C LEU A 66 3.97 4.31 -10.16
N SER A 67 5.24 4.70 -10.17
CA SER A 67 6.18 4.18 -11.17
C SER A 67 6.33 2.65 -11.05
N PRO A 68 6.58 1.90 -12.14
CA PRO A 68 6.64 0.43 -12.09
C PRO A 68 7.64 -0.11 -11.06
N THR A 69 8.78 0.55 -10.91
CA THR A 69 9.80 0.19 -9.90
C THR A 69 9.26 0.35 -8.49
N LEU A 70 8.56 1.45 -8.21
CA LEU A 70 8.02 1.72 -6.89
C LEU A 70 6.82 0.81 -6.60
N GLN A 71 5.94 0.59 -7.58
CA GLN A 71 4.87 -0.38 -7.50
C GLN A 71 5.39 -1.78 -7.16
N LYS A 72 6.42 -2.26 -7.87
CA LYS A 72 7.04 -3.57 -7.56
C LYS A 72 7.55 -3.63 -6.12
N LYS A 73 8.26 -2.59 -5.66
CA LYS A 73 8.79 -2.54 -4.28
C LYS A 73 7.67 -2.61 -3.24
N VAL A 74 6.60 -1.85 -3.42
CA VAL A 74 5.44 -1.87 -2.52
C VAL A 74 4.80 -3.26 -2.49
N MET A 75 4.54 -3.86 -3.66
CA MET A 75 3.96 -5.22 -3.72
C MET A 75 4.87 -6.29 -3.10
N GLN A 76 6.19 -6.15 -3.24
CA GLN A 76 7.15 -7.05 -2.61
C GLN A 76 7.13 -6.92 -1.08
N ALA A 77 7.06 -5.69 -0.56
CA ALA A 77 6.94 -5.44 0.87
C ALA A 77 5.65 -6.05 1.44
N LEU A 78 4.50 -5.84 0.79
CA LEU A 78 3.24 -6.44 1.21
C LEU A 78 3.28 -7.98 1.20
N ALA A 79 3.88 -8.58 0.17
CA ALA A 79 4.02 -10.03 0.09
C ALA A 79 4.90 -10.58 1.22
N GLN A 80 5.99 -9.87 1.55
CA GLN A 80 6.88 -10.23 2.65
C GLN A 80 6.16 -10.12 4.00
N GLU A 81 5.45 -9.02 4.25
CA GLU A 81 4.69 -8.82 5.48
C GLU A 81 3.59 -9.88 5.66
N ALA A 82 2.86 -10.20 4.58
CA ALA A 82 1.85 -11.26 4.61
C ALA A 82 2.47 -12.64 4.88
N LEU A 83 3.65 -12.93 4.33
CA LEU A 83 4.38 -14.16 4.59
C LEU A 83 4.83 -14.23 6.06
N ASP A 84 5.47 -13.18 6.55
CA ASP A 84 5.96 -13.10 7.93
C ASP A 84 4.80 -13.25 8.92
N THR A 85 3.67 -12.59 8.64
CA THR A 85 2.43 -12.72 9.43
C THR A 85 1.89 -14.14 9.40
N ALA A 86 1.85 -14.80 8.24
CA ALA A 86 1.37 -16.17 8.12
C ALA A 86 2.25 -17.17 8.88
N ILE A 87 3.56 -16.94 8.95
CA ILE A 87 4.52 -17.78 9.68
C ILE A 87 4.44 -17.52 11.19
N MET A 88 4.47 -16.26 11.61
CA MET A 88 4.51 -15.88 13.03
C MET A 88 3.17 -16.05 13.72
N GLN A 89 2.06 -15.90 12.97
CA GLN A 89 0.69 -16.04 13.46
C GLN A 89 -0.10 -17.00 12.55
N PRO A 90 0.12 -18.32 12.66
CA PRO A 90 -0.51 -19.29 11.78
C PRO A 90 -2.03 -19.29 11.88
N SER A 91 -2.71 -18.98 10.78
CA SER A 91 -4.16 -19.07 10.63
C SER A 91 -4.54 -19.27 9.16
N ALA A 92 -5.73 -19.82 8.91
CA ALA A 92 -6.24 -19.99 7.54
C ALA A 92 -6.39 -18.65 6.81
N GLU A 93 -6.79 -17.60 7.52
CA GLU A 93 -6.95 -16.26 6.96
C GLU A 93 -5.60 -15.65 6.55
N ASN A 94 -4.58 -15.73 7.42
CA ASN A 94 -3.26 -15.18 7.13
C ASN A 94 -2.57 -15.95 5.98
N ALA A 95 -2.71 -17.28 5.97
CA ALA A 95 -2.22 -18.10 4.86
C ALA A 95 -2.93 -17.73 3.55
N ALA A 96 -4.25 -17.52 3.56
CA ALA A 96 -5.01 -17.11 2.38
C ALA A 96 -4.56 -15.74 1.84
N LYS A 97 -4.29 -14.76 2.73
CA LYS A 97 -3.76 -13.44 2.35
C LYS A 97 -2.43 -13.55 1.60
N TYR A 98 -1.49 -14.31 2.15
CA TYR A 98 -0.21 -14.55 1.47
C TYR A 98 -0.40 -15.28 0.13
N MET A 99 -1.24 -16.33 0.09
CA MET A 99 -1.50 -17.09 -1.13
C MET A 99 -2.15 -16.25 -2.24
N ALA A 100 -3.00 -15.29 -1.88
CA ALA A 100 -3.57 -14.34 -2.85
C ALA A 100 -2.48 -13.46 -3.48
N LEU A 101 -1.53 -12.96 -2.68
CA LEU A 101 -0.39 -12.21 -3.19
C LEU A 101 0.55 -13.08 -4.04
N GLN A 102 0.73 -14.34 -3.66
CA GLN A 102 1.48 -15.29 -4.46
C GLN A 102 0.82 -15.54 -5.82
N ARG A 103 -0.51 -15.68 -5.86
CA ARG A 103 -1.30 -15.80 -7.10
C ARG A 103 -1.09 -14.59 -8.00
N PHE A 104 -1.11 -13.37 -7.44
CA PHE A 104 -0.83 -12.14 -8.18
C PHE A 104 0.53 -12.19 -8.89
N TRP A 105 1.60 -12.60 -8.21
CA TRP A 105 2.93 -12.71 -8.82
C TRP A 105 3.00 -13.78 -9.92
N LEU A 106 2.28 -14.89 -9.75
CA LEU A 106 2.15 -15.91 -10.81
C LEU A 106 1.42 -15.37 -12.04
N ASP A 107 0.39 -14.54 -11.85
CA ASP A 107 -0.32 -13.94 -12.99
C ASP A 107 0.55 -12.87 -13.69
N GLN A 108 1.33 -12.09 -12.93
CA GLN A 108 2.31 -11.14 -13.47
C GLN A 108 3.42 -11.85 -14.26
N SER A 109 3.93 -12.99 -13.78
CA SER A 109 4.94 -13.75 -14.51
C SER A 109 4.39 -14.31 -15.82
N GLY A 110 3.14 -14.79 -15.82
CA GLY A 110 2.46 -15.25 -17.04
C GLY A 110 2.23 -14.12 -18.05
N LEU A 111 1.89 -12.90 -17.59
CA LEU A 111 1.81 -11.71 -18.45
C LEU A 111 3.17 -11.37 -19.06
N PHE A 112 4.23 -11.38 -18.25
CA PHE A 112 5.59 -11.14 -18.70
C PHE A 112 6.02 -12.15 -19.76
N GLU A 113 5.81 -13.45 -19.54
CA GLU A 113 6.15 -14.49 -20.51
C GLU A 113 5.46 -14.26 -21.87
N ARG A 114 4.15 -13.95 -21.86
CA ARG A 114 3.42 -13.60 -23.09
C ARG A 114 4.01 -12.38 -23.78
N SER A 115 4.42 -11.37 -23.02
CA SER A 115 5.04 -10.16 -23.57
C SER A 115 6.40 -10.46 -24.22
N VAL A 116 7.21 -11.33 -23.61
CA VAL A 116 8.51 -11.76 -24.16
C VAL A 116 8.30 -12.57 -25.45
N LYS A 117 7.38 -13.54 -25.45
CA LYS A 117 7.06 -14.30 -26.66
C LYS A 117 6.61 -13.41 -27.80
N LYS A 118 5.73 -12.43 -27.51
CA LYS A 118 5.31 -11.44 -28.51
C LYS A 118 6.49 -10.60 -29.01
N ALA A 119 7.38 -10.16 -28.12
CA ALA A 119 8.57 -9.42 -28.51
C ALA A 119 9.46 -10.25 -29.45
N LEU A 120 9.74 -11.52 -29.13
CA LEU A 120 10.52 -12.40 -30.01
C LEU A 120 9.89 -12.57 -31.41
N LEU A 121 8.56 -12.62 -31.52
CA LEU A 121 7.89 -12.66 -32.82
C LEU A 121 8.03 -11.36 -33.62
N GLN A 122 8.10 -10.21 -32.94
CA GLN A 122 8.25 -8.90 -33.57
C GLN A 122 9.72 -8.59 -33.91
N THR A 123 10.65 -9.10 -33.10
CA THR A 123 12.10 -8.88 -33.21
C THR A 123 12.82 -10.23 -33.18
N PRO A 124 12.75 -11.02 -34.27
CA PRO A 124 13.28 -12.39 -34.30
C PRO A 124 14.80 -12.45 -34.07
N PHE A 125 15.55 -11.39 -34.39
CA PHE A 125 17.00 -11.35 -34.15
C PHE A 125 17.39 -11.38 -32.65
N LEU A 126 16.44 -11.16 -31.72
CA LEU A 126 16.68 -11.38 -30.29
C LEU A 126 16.72 -12.87 -29.91
N ASP A 127 16.20 -13.75 -30.77
CA ASP A 127 16.22 -15.19 -30.57
C ASP A 127 17.54 -15.80 -31.09
N TYR A 128 18.46 -16.06 -30.17
CA TYR A 128 19.75 -16.69 -30.45
C TYR A 128 19.63 -18.02 -31.20
N ASN A 129 18.58 -18.81 -30.93
CA ASN A 129 18.42 -20.13 -31.52
C ASN A 129 18.11 -20.06 -33.03
N LEU A 130 17.64 -18.91 -33.55
CA LEU A 130 17.43 -18.73 -34.99
C LEU A 130 18.74 -18.65 -35.77
N GLU A 131 19.78 -18.06 -35.17
CA GLU A 131 21.12 -17.99 -35.77
C GLU A 131 21.95 -19.24 -35.47
N HIS A 132 21.80 -19.76 -34.26
CA HIS A 132 22.62 -20.84 -33.71
C HIS A 132 21.73 -21.94 -33.13
N SER A 133 21.05 -22.66 -34.01
CA SER A 133 20.18 -23.76 -33.58
C SER A 133 20.96 -24.84 -32.84
N HIS A 134 20.47 -25.21 -31.65
CA HIS A 134 20.98 -26.33 -30.85
C HIS A 134 20.31 -27.67 -31.18
N TYR A 135 19.34 -27.68 -32.10
CA TYR A 135 18.59 -28.88 -32.44
C TYR A 135 19.30 -29.72 -33.51
N ASN A 136 19.48 -31.01 -33.26
CA ASN A 136 20.09 -31.94 -34.22
C ASN A 136 19.37 -31.97 -35.58
N SER A 137 18.07 -31.69 -35.60
CA SER A 137 17.26 -31.61 -36.83
C SER A 137 17.71 -30.51 -37.79
N THR A 138 18.41 -29.47 -37.33
CA THR A 138 18.91 -28.39 -38.19
C THR A 138 20.31 -28.63 -38.73
N VAL A 139 20.98 -29.71 -38.31
CA VAL A 139 22.35 -30.03 -38.73
C VAL A 139 22.47 -30.15 -40.26
N PRO A 140 21.55 -30.81 -41.00
CA PRO A 140 21.66 -30.86 -42.46
C PRO A 140 21.61 -29.47 -43.12
N LEU A 141 20.80 -28.55 -42.57
CA LEU A 141 20.71 -27.18 -43.07
C LEU A 141 22.02 -26.42 -42.82
N GLN A 142 22.57 -26.50 -41.61
CA GLN A 142 23.86 -25.89 -41.26
C GLN A 142 24.99 -26.44 -42.13
N LEU A 143 25.04 -27.76 -42.33
CA LEU A 143 26.04 -28.39 -43.19
C LEU A 143 25.91 -27.92 -44.65
N SER A 144 24.69 -27.82 -45.18
CA SER A 144 24.47 -27.31 -46.54
C SER A 144 24.95 -25.86 -46.70
N GLN A 145 24.75 -25.02 -45.69
CA GLN A 145 25.25 -23.63 -45.69
C GLN A 145 26.78 -23.58 -45.62
N LEU A 146 27.41 -24.45 -44.82
CA LEU A 146 28.86 -24.56 -44.75
C LEU A 146 29.46 -25.01 -46.09
N GLN A 147 28.91 -26.07 -46.69
CA GLN A 147 29.34 -26.57 -48.01
C GLN A 147 29.22 -25.49 -49.10
N GLY A 148 28.14 -24.70 -49.08
CA GLY A 148 27.97 -23.58 -50.01
C GLY A 148 29.06 -22.51 -49.85
N LYS A 149 29.45 -22.19 -48.61
CA LYS A 149 30.55 -21.25 -48.31
C LYS A 149 31.90 -21.81 -48.75
N GLU A 150 32.15 -23.10 -48.50
CA GLU A 150 33.36 -23.80 -48.93
C GLU A 150 33.50 -23.77 -50.46
N GLN A 151 32.42 -24.11 -51.18
CA GLN A 151 32.42 -24.11 -52.63
C GLN A 151 32.67 -22.72 -53.21
N ALA A 152 32.04 -21.69 -52.64
CA ALA A 152 32.27 -20.30 -53.05
C ALA A 152 33.73 -19.87 -52.83
N ALA A 153 34.33 -20.24 -51.69
CA ALA A 153 35.72 -19.95 -51.39
C ALA A 153 36.68 -20.68 -52.36
N ILE A 154 36.43 -21.95 -52.67
CA ILE A 154 37.20 -22.71 -53.66
C ILE A 154 37.15 -22.01 -55.02
N THR A 155 35.95 -21.61 -55.46
CA THR A 155 35.78 -20.90 -56.74
C THR A 155 36.55 -19.58 -56.76
N GLN A 156 36.53 -18.80 -55.67
CA GLN A 156 37.30 -17.55 -55.55
C GLN A 156 38.82 -17.76 -55.59
N LEU A 157 39.33 -18.84 -55.01
CA LEU A 157 40.76 -19.16 -55.03
C LEU A 157 41.23 -19.78 -56.34
N SER A 158 40.31 -20.41 -57.08
CA SER A 158 40.59 -21.04 -58.38
C SER A 158 40.46 -20.09 -59.58
N ALA A 159 39.95 -18.88 -59.36
CA ALA A 159 39.82 -17.81 -60.37
C ALA A 159 41.09 -16.96 -60.44
#